data_AF-A4Q7Z5-F1
#
_entry.id   AF-A4Q7Z5-F1
#
_cell.length_a   1.000
_cell.length_b   1.000
_cell.length_c   1.000
_cell.angle_alpha   90.00
_cell.angle_beta   90.00
_cell.angle_gamma   90.00
#
_symmetry.space_group_name_H-M   'P 1'
#
loop_
_entity.id
_entity.type
_entity.pdbx_description
1 polymer ?
#
loop_
_entity_poly.entity_id
_entity_poly.type
_entity_poly.pdbx_seq_one_letter_code
_entity_poly.pdbx_strand_id
1 'polypeptide(L)'
;MNSKLMISLANSVSSLVPGPTTTSVGGGLSKDVAIVLVVGFFLLAALMIPLHFRQKKKVKQFKEKQLRDFYQNNPRKTHMKYEDTKMFLPSWERAKYSAPIILFIVFIVIAISILVGSTLISR
;
A
#
# COMPACT_ATOMS: atom_id res chain seq x y z
N MET A 1 -69.85 -0.90 -9.31
CA MET A 1 -68.50 -1.35 -8.92
C MET A 1 -67.69 -0.15 -8.46
N ASN A 2 -67.32 -0.12 -7.18
CA ASN A 2 -66.78 1.07 -6.51
C ASN A 2 -65.31 1.31 -6.91
N SER A 3 -65.07 2.28 -7.80
CA SER A 3 -63.74 2.72 -8.23
C SER A 3 -62.82 3.13 -7.07
N LYS A 4 -63.38 3.58 -5.95
CA LYS A 4 -62.63 3.92 -4.73
C LYS A 4 -61.93 2.72 -4.08
N LEU A 5 -62.51 1.52 -4.16
CA LEU A 5 -61.88 0.30 -3.64
C LEU A 5 -60.69 -0.12 -4.50
N MET A 6 -60.81 0.01 -5.83
CA MET A 6 -59.71 -0.29 -6.76
C MET A 6 -58.53 0.67 -6.59
N ILE A 7 -58.81 1.96 -6.33
CA ILE A 7 -57.76 2.96 -6.07
C ILE A 7 -57.07 2.70 -4.73
N SER A 8 -57.82 2.35 -3.69
CA SER A 8 -57.23 2.00 -2.38
C SER A 8 -56.39 0.73 -2.44
N LEU A 9 -56.78 -0.24 -3.28
CA LEU A 9 -56.01 -1.47 -3.49
C LEU A 9 -54.76 -1.20 -4.34
N ALA A 10 -54.86 -0.35 -5.37
CA ALA A 10 -53.70 0.06 -6.18
C ALA A 10 -52.64 0.82 -5.36
N ASN A 11 -53.07 1.67 -4.43
CA ASN A 11 -52.17 2.42 -3.56
C ASN A 11 -51.49 1.54 -2.49
N SER A 12 -52.16 0.49 -2.02
CA SER A 12 -51.59 -0.44 -1.03
C SER A 12 -50.66 -1.47 -1.67
N VAL A 13 -50.87 -1.84 -2.94
CA VAL A 13 -49.96 -2.72 -3.70
C VAL A 13 -48.70 -1.96 -4.15
N SER A 14 -48.81 -0.67 -4.47
CA SER A 14 -47.66 0.17 -4.83
C SER A 14 -46.65 0.37 -3.69
N SER A 15 -47.07 0.26 -2.42
CA SER A 15 -46.18 0.35 -1.26
C SER A 15 -45.47 -0.97 -0.90
N LEU A 16 -45.79 -2.08 -1.57
CA LEU A 16 -45.26 -3.42 -1.28
C LEU A 16 -44.22 -3.89 -2.30
N VAL A 17 -43.95 -3.11 -3.35
CA VAL A 17 -42.82 -3.34 -4.23
C VAL A 17 -41.62 -2.63 -3.61
N PRO A 18 -40.67 -3.33 -2.96
CA PRO A 18 -39.37 -2.74 -2.71
C PRO A 18 -38.83 -2.33 -4.08
N GLY A 19 -38.73 -1.02 -4.30
CA GLY A 19 -38.17 -0.47 -5.54
C GLY A 19 -36.82 -1.12 -5.82
N PRO A 20 -36.38 -1.15 -7.08
CA PRO A 20 -35.05 -1.65 -7.40
C PRO A 20 -34.08 -0.99 -6.44
N THR A 21 -33.36 -1.79 -5.67
CA THR A 21 -32.19 -1.32 -4.95
C THR A 21 -31.28 -0.79 -6.04
N THR A 22 -31.39 0.51 -6.30
CA THR A 22 -30.43 1.25 -7.09
C THR A 22 -29.16 1.19 -6.28
N THR A 23 -28.45 0.07 -6.42
CA THR A 23 -27.00 0.02 -6.40
C THR A 23 -26.60 0.99 -7.48
N SER A 24 -26.58 2.28 -7.14
CA SER A 24 -26.08 3.30 -8.01
C SER A 24 -24.64 2.90 -8.27
N VAL A 25 -24.38 2.44 -9.49
CA VAL A 25 -23.04 2.46 -10.06
C VAL A 25 -22.73 3.92 -10.41
N GLY A 26 -22.80 4.79 -9.40
CA GLY A 26 -22.11 6.06 -9.35
C GLY A 26 -20.89 5.78 -8.50
N GLY A 27 -19.73 5.64 -9.14
CA GLY A 27 -18.51 5.04 -8.61
C GLY A 27 -17.86 5.79 -7.44
N GLY A 28 -18.54 5.87 -6.31
CA GLY A 28 -17.99 6.26 -5.02
C GLY A 28 -17.82 5.01 -4.17
N LEU A 29 -16.60 4.77 -3.65
CA LEU A 29 -16.38 3.77 -2.63
C LEU A 29 -17.29 4.05 -1.42
N SER A 30 -17.97 3.03 -0.90
CA SER A 30 -18.67 3.13 0.39
C SER A 30 -17.68 3.57 1.47
N LYS A 31 -18.13 4.46 2.38
CA LYS A 31 -17.30 5.01 3.47
C LYS A 31 -16.65 3.90 4.30
N ASP A 32 -17.39 2.83 4.58
CA ASP A 32 -16.89 1.68 5.33
C ASP A 32 -15.75 0.97 4.59
N VAL A 33 -15.90 0.80 3.26
CA VAL A 33 -14.87 0.21 2.40
C VAL A 33 -13.63 1.11 2.33
N ALA A 34 -13.82 2.43 2.23
CA ALA A 34 -12.72 3.39 2.23
C ALA A 34 -11.93 3.36 3.54
N ILE A 35 -12.61 3.29 4.69
CA ILE A 35 -11.98 3.20 6.01
C ILE A 35 -11.17 1.90 6.13
N VAL A 36 -11.74 0.75 5.73
CA VAL A 36 -11.04 -0.54 5.77
C VAL A 36 -9.79 -0.52 4.88
N LEU A 37 -9.88 0.07 3.69
CA LEU A 37 -8.72 0.19 2.79
C LEU A 37 -7.63 1.08 3.39
N VAL A 38 -7.98 2.25 3.95
CA VAL A 38 -6.99 3.15 4.57
C VAL A 38 -6.28 2.45 5.73
N VAL A 39 -7.03 1.79 6.62
CA VAL A 39 -6.44 1.02 7.73
C VAL A 39 -5.55 -0.11 7.20
N GLY A 40 -5.99 -0.83 6.16
CA GLY A 40 -5.20 -1.88 5.52
C GLY A 40 -3.87 -1.38 4.94
N PHE A 41 -3.89 -0.25 4.23
CA PHE A 41 -2.68 0.37 3.68
C PHE A 41 -1.73 0.88 4.77
N PHE A 42 -2.25 1.44 5.87
CA PHE A 42 -1.44 1.85 7.02
C PHE A 42 -0.77 0.66 7.70
N LEU A 43 -1.48 -0.46 7.87
CA LEU A 43 -0.90 -1.69 8.43
C LEU A 43 0.19 -2.26 7.51
N LEU A 44 -0.04 -2.29 6.19
CA LEU A 44 0.98 -2.69 5.22
C LEU A 44 2.22 -1.78 5.25
N ALA A 45 2.01 -0.47 5.36
CA ALA A 45 3.07 0.51 5.50
C ALA A 45 3.88 0.28 6.79
N ALA A 46 3.21 0.03 7.92
CA ALA A 46 3.87 -0.28 9.19
C ALA A 46 4.73 -1.55 9.11
N LEU A 47 4.27 -2.58 8.39
CA LEU A 47 5.04 -3.81 8.17
C LEU A 47 6.30 -3.60 7.32
N MET A 48 6.36 -2.56 6.49
CA MET A 48 7.56 -2.25 5.69
C MET A 48 8.72 -1.71 6.52
N ILE A 49 8.44 -1.11 7.68
CA ILE A 49 9.46 -0.54 8.59
C ILE A 49 10.44 -1.62 9.10
N PRO A 50 10.00 -2.70 9.77
CA PRO A 50 10.91 -3.75 10.26
C PRO A 50 11.63 -4.47 9.10
N LEU A 51 10.99 -4.61 7.93
CA LEU A 51 11.63 -5.17 6.75
C LEU A 51 12.82 -4.32 6.31
N HIS A 52 12.69 -2.99 6.29
CA HIS A 52 13.79 -2.09 5.94
C HIS A 52 15.02 -2.27 6.87
N PHE A 53 14.80 -2.40 8.18
CA PHE A 53 15.89 -2.67 9.13
C PHE A 53 16.59 -4.02 8.89
N ARG A 54 15.83 -5.08 8.57
CA ARG A 54 16.41 -6.39 8.24
C ARG A 54 17.26 -6.33 6.99
N GLN A 55 16.84 -5.57 5.99
CA GLN A 55 17.58 -5.48 4.75
C GLN A 55 18.89 -4.68 4.91
N LYS A 56 18.94 -3.61 5.73
CA LYS A 56 20.22 -2.93 6.05
C LYS A 56 21.28 -3.87 6.61
N LYS A 57 20.88 -4.84 7.44
CA LYS A 57 21.81 -5.85 7.98
C LYS A 57 22.40 -6.72 6.86
N LYS A 58 21.61 -7.09 5.86
CA LYS A 58 22.08 -7.87 4.70
C LYS A 58 23.06 -7.09 3.82
N VAL A 59 22.85 -5.77 3.63
CA VAL A 59 23.84 -4.90 2.94
C VAL A 59 25.20 -5.01 3.61
N LYS A 60 25.21 -4.87 4.94
CA LYS A 60 26.43 -4.85 5.73
C LYS A 60 27.18 -6.18 5.59
N GLN A 61 26.46 -7.29 5.71
CA GLN A 61 27.02 -8.64 5.53
C GLN A 61 27.56 -8.85 4.11
N PHE A 62 26.90 -8.31 3.09
CA PHE A 62 27.36 -8.39 1.70
C PHE A 62 28.66 -7.61 1.49
N LYS A 63 28.72 -6.37 1.98
CA LYS A 63 29.94 -5.56 1.96
C LYS A 63 31.10 -6.23 2.70
N GLU A 64 30.83 -6.78 3.89
CA GLU A 64 31.83 -7.51 4.67
C GLU A 64 32.34 -8.75 3.94
N LYS A 65 31.45 -9.48 3.24
CA LYS A 65 31.86 -10.66 2.45
C LYS A 65 32.77 -10.25 1.30
N GLN A 66 32.39 -9.24 0.52
CA GLN A 66 33.23 -8.70 -0.56
C GLN A 66 34.58 -8.19 -0.03
N LEU A 67 34.60 -7.57 1.14
CA LEU A 67 35.83 -7.10 1.78
C LEU A 67 36.74 -8.25 2.22
N ARG A 68 36.17 -9.32 2.78
CA ARG A 68 36.92 -10.54 3.13
C ARG A 68 37.52 -11.20 1.89
N ASP A 69 36.73 -11.34 0.82
CA ASP A 69 37.19 -11.93 -0.44
C ASP A 69 38.29 -11.05 -1.08
N PHE A 70 38.19 -9.72 -0.94
CA PHE A 70 39.22 -8.79 -1.40
C PHE A 70 40.54 -8.96 -0.63
N TYR A 71 40.49 -9.13 0.70
CA TYR A 71 41.68 -9.33 1.53
C TYR A 71 42.40 -10.64 1.25
N GLN A 72 41.67 -11.72 0.94
CA GLN A 72 42.27 -12.98 0.53
C GLN A 72 43.09 -12.83 -0.76
N ASN A 73 42.58 -12.05 -1.70
CA ASN A 73 43.24 -11.79 -2.98
C ASN A 73 44.32 -10.69 -2.90
N ASN A 74 44.31 -9.85 -1.86
CA ASN A 74 45.23 -8.73 -1.68
C ASN A 74 45.72 -8.65 -0.22
N PRO A 75 46.59 -9.58 0.22
CA PRO A 75 47.01 -9.69 1.62
C PRO A 75 47.80 -8.47 2.13
N ARG A 76 48.31 -7.62 1.24
CA ARG A 76 49.00 -6.36 1.59
C ARG A 76 48.06 -5.22 1.97
N LYS A 77 46.75 -5.37 1.77
CA LYS A 77 45.76 -4.28 1.89
C LYS A 77 44.61 -4.64 2.85
N THR A 78 44.94 -5.25 3.98
CA THR A 78 44.00 -5.82 4.98
C THR A 78 43.35 -4.79 5.92
N HIS A 79 43.75 -3.52 5.87
CA HIS A 79 43.25 -2.46 6.75
C HIS A 79 42.37 -1.41 6.05
N MET A 80 41.98 -1.64 4.80
CA MET A 80 41.23 -0.66 4.00
C MET A 80 39.73 -0.78 4.24
N LYS A 81 39.00 0.34 4.30
CA LYS A 81 37.53 0.27 4.38
C LYS A 81 36.95 -0.14 3.03
N TYR A 82 35.71 -0.65 3.04
CA TYR A 82 35.01 -1.04 1.82
C TYR A 82 34.96 0.11 0.80
N GLU A 83 34.74 1.34 1.28
CA GLU A 83 34.71 2.55 0.45
C GLU A 83 36.06 2.83 -0.26
N ASP A 84 37.19 2.45 0.37
CA ASP A 84 38.54 2.69 -0.15
C ASP A 84 38.97 1.63 -1.17
N THR A 85 38.36 0.45 -1.13
CA THR A 85 38.68 -0.66 -2.04
C THR A 85 38.22 -0.44 -3.49
N LYS A 86 37.53 0.67 -3.78
CA LYS A 86 36.84 0.95 -5.05
C LYS A 86 35.85 -0.15 -5.47
N MET A 87 35.43 -1.00 -4.53
CA MET A 87 34.37 -1.98 -4.78
C MET A 87 33.02 -1.28 -4.79
N PHE A 88 32.22 -1.60 -5.80
CA PHE A 88 30.90 -1.01 -5.96
C PHE A 88 29.82 -1.97 -5.48
N LEU A 89 28.86 -1.43 -4.73
CA LEU A 89 27.64 -2.16 -4.43
C LEU A 89 26.79 -2.23 -5.71
N PRO A 90 26.40 -3.44 -6.16
CA PRO A 90 25.61 -3.59 -7.39
C PRO A 90 24.36 -2.70 -7.35
N SER A 91 24.04 -2.05 -8.47
CA SER A 91 22.90 -1.12 -8.54
C SER A 91 21.57 -1.80 -8.21
N TRP A 92 21.41 -3.07 -8.63
CA TRP A 92 20.25 -3.90 -8.29
C TRP A 92 20.10 -4.12 -6.78
N GLU A 93 21.22 -4.30 -6.09
CA GLU A 93 21.24 -4.52 -4.65
C GLU A 93 20.81 -3.25 -3.91
N ARG A 94 21.31 -2.07 -4.32
CA ARG A 94 20.82 -0.76 -3.86
C ARG A 94 19.33 -0.56 -4.09
N ALA A 95 18.82 -0.92 -5.26
CA ALA A 95 17.39 -0.81 -5.58
C ALA A 95 16.53 -1.68 -4.66
N LYS A 96 16.96 -2.92 -4.39
CA LYS A 96 16.27 -3.85 -3.48
C LYS A 96 16.16 -3.27 -2.06
N TYR A 97 17.20 -2.58 -1.58
CA TYR A 97 17.21 -1.97 -0.24
C TYR A 97 16.35 -0.71 -0.09
N SER A 98 16.19 0.04 -1.18
CA SER A 98 15.32 1.22 -1.22
C SER A 98 13.85 0.88 -1.46
N ALA A 99 13.55 -0.31 -2.01
CA ALA A 99 12.20 -0.73 -2.37
C ALA A 99 11.17 -0.64 -1.22
N PRO A 100 11.46 -1.07 0.02
CA PRO A 100 10.50 -0.97 1.12
C PRO A 100 10.14 0.48 1.49
N ILE A 101 11.08 1.41 1.39
CA ILE A 101 10.84 2.85 1.64
C ILE A 101 9.98 3.44 0.52
N ILE A 102 10.29 3.10 -0.73
CA ILE A 102 9.52 3.57 -1.88
C ILE A 102 8.06 3.07 -1.77
N LEU A 103 7.88 1.78 -1.46
CA LEU A 103 6.55 1.20 -1.24
C LEU A 103 5.81 1.85 -0.07
N PHE A 104 6.49 2.14 1.03
CA PHE A 104 5.92 2.86 2.16
C PHE A 104 5.36 4.23 1.76
N ILE A 105 6.14 5.02 1.01
CA ILE A 105 5.71 6.33 0.52
C ILE A 105 4.51 6.20 -0.42
N VAL A 106 4.56 5.25 -1.36
CA VAL A 106 3.46 5.00 -2.30
C VAL A 106 2.17 4.64 -1.56
N PHE A 107 2.22 3.78 -0.54
CA PHE A 107 1.03 3.44 0.24
C PHE A 107 0.46 4.62 1.01
N ILE A 108 1.30 5.51 1.54
CA ILE A 108 0.84 6.75 2.18
C ILE A 108 0.13 7.66 1.18
N VAL A 109 0.71 7.86 -0.01
CA VAL A 109 0.09 8.69 -1.05
C VAL A 109 -1.27 8.14 -1.44
N ILE A 110 -1.38 6.82 -1.66
CA ILE A 110 -2.66 6.16 -1.97
C ILE A 110 -3.67 6.36 -0.84
N ALA A 111 -3.27 6.18 0.42
CA ALA A 111 -4.16 6.35 1.56
C ALA A 111 -4.69 7.79 1.66
N ILE A 112 -3.82 8.79 1.44
CA ILE A 112 -4.22 10.21 1.41
C ILE A 112 -5.16 10.49 0.23
N SER A 113 -4.86 9.98 -0.97
CA SER A 113 -5.73 10.15 -2.15
C SER A 113 -7.13 9.58 -1.92
N ILE A 114 -7.25 8.40 -1.30
CA ILE A 114 -8.54 7.80 -0.94
C ILE A 114 -9.26 8.67 0.11
N LEU A 115 -8.54 9.13 1.13
CA LEU A 115 -9.11 9.96 2.18
C LEU A 115 -9.68 11.27 1.61
N VAL A 116 -8.90 12.00 0.79
CA VAL A 116 -9.34 13.24 0.15
C VAL A 116 -10.49 12.98 -0.85
N GLY A 117 -10.42 11.91 -1.63
CA GLY A 117 -11.51 11.54 -2.54
C GLY A 117 -12.81 11.27 -1.80
N SER A 118 -12.74 10.55 -0.67
CA SER A 118 -13.92 10.22 0.16
C SER A 118 -14.53 11.43 0.86
N THR A 119 -13.73 12.42 1.27
CA THR A 119 -14.23 13.64 1.92
C THR A 119 -14.89 14.58 0.91
N LEU A 120 -14.39 14.66 -0.32
CA LEU A 120 -14.98 15.47 -1.39
C LEU A 120 -16.30 14.87 -1.90
N ILE A 121 -16.41 13.54 -2.02
CA ILE A 121 -17.64 12.87 -2.48
C ILE A 121 -18.78 12.94 -1.46
N SER A 122 -18.47 13.13 -0.17
CA SER A 122 -19.45 13.13 0.91
C SER A 122 -20.07 14.52 1.19
N ARG A 123 -19.63 15.58 0.51
CA ARG A 123 -20.28 16.90 0.53
C ARG A 123 -21.27 17.01 -0.62
#